data_AF-A0A8I1PU10-F1
#
_entry.id   AF-A0A8I1PU10-F1
#
_cell.length_a   1.000
_cell.length_b   1.000
_cell.length_c   1.000
_cell.angle_alpha   90.00
_cell.angle_beta   90.00
_cell.angle_gamma   90.00
#
_symmetry.space_group_name_H-M   'P 1'
#
loop_
_entity.id
_entity.type
_entity.pdbx_description
1 polymer ?
#
loop_
_entity_poly.entity_id
_entity_poly.type
_entity_poly.pdbx_seq_one_letter_code
_entity_poly.pdbx_strand_id
1 'polypeptide(L)'
;MTDPKKPNRGGEVSFRSLNRFKKENGQLVCTVTAKFVPVTEEIRQLQAEQRAKFDELRRKIEACPDSDGWIRLCEILEDSTDDERVKSSKGASEFLELMLELSQDAIFAPSVDVAIAPLKAALRSDHGKDMAQKRHEKDLEIKKWIREEWVIHKTKYRNNKTTFANAYVKRILEKFGVKRSSRTIREDWLKEI
;
A
#
# COMPACT_ATOMS: atom_id res chain seq x y z
N MET A 1 -39.14 47.98 1.65
CA MET A 1 -37.89 47.50 2.25
C MET A 1 -37.82 46.01 2.03
N THR A 2 -37.11 45.59 0.98
CA THR A 2 -36.90 44.17 0.62
C THR A 2 -35.50 43.76 1.02
N ASP A 3 -35.38 42.81 1.94
CA ASP A 3 -34.10 42.27 2.39
C ASP A 3 -33.33 41.58 1.24
N PRO A 4 -32.02 41.83 1.09
CA PRO A 4 -31.22 41.12 0.10
C PRO A 4 -30.97 39.67 0.54
N LYS A 5 -31.46 38.74 -0.29
CA LYS A 5 -31.29 37.30 -0.18
C LYS A 5 -29.80 36.95 -0.17
N LYS A 6 -29.27 36.47 0.96
CA LYS A 6 -27.87 35.99 1.06
C LYS A 6 -27.66 34.75 0.19
N PRO A 7 -26.56 34.65 -0.58
CA PRO A 7 -26.26 33.46 -1.36
C PRO A 7 -25.84 32.32 -0.42
N ASN A 8 -26.49 31.17 -0.61
CA ASN A 8 -26.22 29.92 0.07
C ASN A 8 -24.82 29.40 -0.35
N ARG A 9 -23.81 29.52 0.53
CA ARG A 9 -22.45 29.02 0.28
C ARG A 9 -22.22 27.71 1.03
N GLY A 10 -22.91 26.66 0.60
CA GLY A 10 -22.58 25.28 0.94
C GLY A 10 -21.64 24.70 -0.12
N GLY A 11 -20.37 25.04 -0.03
CA GLY A 11 -19.32 24.44 -0.88
C GLY A 11 -18.21 23.92 0.01
N GLU A 12 -18.00 22.61 0.00
CA GLU A 12 -16.90 21.95 0.70
C GLU A 12 -15.57 22.29 0.03
N VAL A 13 -14.58 22.67 0.84
CA VAL A 13 -13.24 23.07 0.37
C VAL A 13 -12.30 21.88 0.54
N SER A 14 -11.97 21.18 -0.55
CA SER A 14 -10.97 20.11 -0.53
C SER A 14 -9.55 20.70 -0.54
N PHE A 15 -8.77 20.46 0.51
CA PHE A 15 -7.38 20.90 0.65
C PHE A 15 -6.40 19.85 0.10
N ARG A 16 -6.11 19.88 -1.21
CA ARG A 16 -4.90 19.23 -1.74
C ARG A 16 -3.71 20.20 -1.64
N SER A 17 -2.99 20.14 -0.52
CA SER A 17 -1.82 20.98 -0.25
C SER A 17 -0.61 20.61 -1.11
N LEU A 18 -0.36 21.40 -2.15
CA LEU A 18 0.97 21.54 -2.76
C LEU A 18 1.63 22.79 -2.15
N ASN A 19 2.28 22.63 -1.00
CA ASN A 19 2.99 23.73 -0.34
C ASN A 19 4.25 24.08 -1.12
N ARG A 20 4.17 25.12 -1.96
CA ARG A 20 5.33 25.68 -2.65
C ARG A 20 5.81 26.90 -1.87
N PHE A 21 6.77 26.67 -0.97
CA PHE A 21 7.41 27.77 -0.24
C PHE A 21 8.27 28.60 -1.20
N LYS A 22 8.03 29.91 -1.25
CA LYS A 22 8.91 30.87 -1.91
C LYS A 22 9.48 31.83 -0.87
N LYS A 23 10.74 32.22 -1.06
CA LYS A 23 11.33 33.33 -0.30
C LYS A 23 11.13 34.62 -1.08
N GLU A 24 10.42 35.57 -0.50
CA GLU A 24 10.32 36.94 -1.00
C GLU A 24 10.89 37.86 0.09
N ASN A 25 11.87 38.71 -0.28
CA ASN A 25 12.53 39.66 0.63
C ASN A 25 13.12 39.03 1.91
N GLY A 26 13.66 37.81 1.82
CA GLY A 26 14.26 37.10 2.95
C GLY A 26 13.26 36.46 3.92
N GLN A 27 11.95 36.67 3.74
CA GLN A 27 10.90 35.98 4.49
C GLN A 27 10.32 34.82 3.67
N LEU A 28 10.04 33.71 4.37
CA LEU A 28 9.32 32.57 3.80
C LEU A 28 7.83 32.93 3.71
N VAL A 29 7.34 33.08 2.48
CA VAL A 29 5.91 33.34 2.22
C VAL A 29 5.29 32.05 1.71
N CYS A 30 4.29 31.54 2.42
CA CYS A 30 3.47 30.42 1.99
C CYS A 30 2.25 30.96 1.25
N THR A 31 2.26 30.87 -0.08
CA THR A 31 1.09 31.23 -0.89
C THR A 31 0.18 30.02 -0.99
N VAL A 32 -0.86 29.94 -0.16
CA VAL A 32 -1.89 28.90 -0.26
C VAL A 32 -2.86 29.29 -1.37
N THR A 33 -2.57 28.87 -2.61
CA THR A 33 -3.57 28.94 -3.68
C THR A 33 -4.57 27.82 -3.49
N ALA A 34 -5.68 28.11 -2.81
CA ALA A 34 -6.84 27.21 -2.77
C ALA A 34 -7.46 27.15 -4.17
N LYS A 35 -7.22 26.05 -4.91
CA LYS A 35 -7.97 25.77 -6.14
C LYS A 35 -9.30 25.19 -5.72
N PHE A 36 -10.39 25.91 -6.00
CA PHE A 36 -11.74 25.39 -5.86
C PHE A 36 -11.93 24.32 -6.94
N VAL A 37 -11.76 23.06 -6.57
CA VAL A 37 -12.13 21.94 -7.44
C VAL A 37 -13.63 21.71 -7.21
N PRO A 38 -14.49 21.94 -8.20
CA PRO A 38 -15.91 21.65 -8.04
C PRO A 38 -16.04 20.15 -7.71
N VAL A 39 -16.82 19.84 -6.66
CA VAL A 39 -17.19 18.46 -6.35
C VAL A 39 -17.85 17.90 -7.61
N THR A 40 -17.16 16.98 -8.27
CA THR A 40 -17.67 16.35 -9.48
C THR A 40 -18.89 15.51 -9.12
N GLU A 41 -19.83 15.37 -10.05
CA GLU A 41 -21.02 14.54 -9.86
C GLU A 41 -20.65 13.10 -9.46
N GLU A 42 -19.50 12.61 -9.93
CA GLU A 42 -18.89 11.34 -9.54
C GLU A 42 -18.63 11.23 -8.03
N ILE A 43 -18.11 12.28 -7.37
CA ILE A 43 -17.85 12.26 -5.93
C ILE A 43 -19.16 12.18 -5.15
N ARG A 44 -20.21 12.88 -5.61
CA ARG A 44 -21.54 12.81 -4.98
C ARG A 44 -22.16 11.43 -5.12
N GLN A 45 -22.03 10.80 -6.29
CA GLN A 45 -22.49 9.43 -6.52
C GLN A 45 -21.77 8.46 -5.59
N LEU A 46 -20.44 8.55 -5.47
CA LEU A 46 -19.66 7.72 -4.56
C LEU A 46 -20.08 7.90 -3.09
N GLN A 47 -20.28 9.13 -2.64
CA GLN A 47 -20.75 9.41 -1.28
C GLN A 47 -22.16 8.85 -1.03
N ALA A 48 -23.06 8.96 -2.02
CA ALA A 48 -24.41 8.42 -1.93
C ALA A 48 -24.42 6.88 -1.87
N GLU A 49 -23.60 6.23 -2.70
CA GLU A 49 -23.41 4.77 -2.67
C GLU A 49 -22.86 4.30 -1.33
N GLN A 50 -21.89 5.01 -0.75
CA GLN A 50 -21.36 4.70 0.58
C GLN A 50 -22.45 4.81 1.66
N ARG A 51 -23.22 5.89 1.67
CA ARG A 51 -24.34 6.07 2.62
C ARG A 51 -25.38 4.96 2.49
N ALA A 52 -25.74 4.56 1.26
CA ALA A 52 -26.67 3.47 1.04
C ALA A 52 -26.15 2.12 1.61
N LYS A 53 -24.85 1.86 1.50
CA LYS A 53 -24.23 0.68 2.12
C LYS A 53 -24.31 0.71 3.65
N PHE A 54 -24.11 1.89 4.26
CA PHE A 54 -24.28 2.05 5.71
C PHE A 54 -25.72 1.81 6.15
N ASP A 55 -26.70 2.35 5.44
CA ASP A 55 -28.11 2.14 5.75
C ASP A 55 -28.50 0.66 5.66
N GLU A 56 -28.04 -0.03 4.62
CA GLU A 56 -28.25 -1.47 4.48
C GLU A 56 -27.61 -2.24 5.64
N LEU A 57 -26.38 -1.88 6.01
CA LEU A 57 -25.66 -2.50 7.11
C LEU A 57 -26.39 -2.28 8.44
N ARG A 58 -26.86 -1.07 8.70
CA ARG A 58 -27.60 -0.72 9.92
C ARG A 58 -28.86 -1.56 10.07
N ARG A 59 -29.65 -1.69 9.00
CA ARG A 59 -30.85 -2.56 8.99
C ARG A 59 -30.53 -4.01 9.31
N LYS A 60 -29.39 -4.50 8.81
CA LYS A 60 -28.91 -5.86 9.08
C LYS A 60 -28.49 -6.04 10.54
N ILE A 61 -27.76 -5.08 11.09
CA ILE A 61 -27.33 -5.09 12.50
C ILE A 61 -28.53 -5.07 13.44
N GLU A 62 -29.54 -4.24 13.16
CA GLU A 62 -30.76 -4.12 13.98
C GLU A 62 -31.51 -5.45 14.14
N ALA A 63 -31.29 -6.42 13.25
CA ALA A 63 -31.87 -7.76 13.35
C ALA A 63 -31.11 -8.71 14.30
N CYS A 64 -29.94 -8.31 14.81
CA CYS A 64 -29.09 -9.13 15.67
C CYS A 64 -29.36 -8.87 17.18
N PRO A 65 -29.31 -9.91 18.03
CA PRO A 65 -29.60 -9.78 19.47
C PRO A 65 -28.56 -8.98 20.29
N ASP A 66 -27.38 -8.66 19.72
CA ASP A 66 -26.31 -7.85 20.33
C ASP A 66 -25.95 -6.63 19.47
N SER A 67 -26.96 -6.00 18.88
CA SER A 67 -26.82 -4.94 17.87
C SER A 67 -26.23 -3.63 18.39
N ASP A 68 -26.48 -3.26 19.65
CA ASP A 68 -26.08 -1.97 20.23
C ASP A 68 -24.58 -1.68 20.08
N GLY A 69 -23.72 -2.66 20.36
CA GLY A 69 -22.27 -2.50 20.24
C GLY A 69 -21.83 -2.29 18.79
N TRP A 70 -22.45 -2.98 17.85
CA TRP A 70 -22.17 -2.85 16.42
C TRP A 70 -22.70 -1.54 15.85
N ILE A 71 -23.89 -1.11 16.25
CA ILE A 71 -24.44 0.20 15.89
C ILE A 71 -23.47 1.29 16.35
N ARG A 72 -23.00 1.21 17.61
CA ARG A 72 -22.07 2.21 18.13
C ARG A 72 -20.74 2.22 17.38
N LEU A 73 -20.23 1.06 16.97
CA LEU A 73 -19.02 0.98 16.16
C LEU A 73 -19.24 1.62 14.76
N CYS A 74 -20.36 1.34 14.11
CA CYS A 74 -20.71 1.95 12.82
C CYS A 74 -20.80 3.48 12.92
N GLU A 75 -21.41 4.01 13.97
CA GLU A 75 -21.48 5.46 14.21
C GLU A 75 -20.08 6.08 14.33
N ILE A 76 -19.18 5.46 15.11
CA ILE A 76 -17.80 5.96 15.27
C ILE A 76 -17.06 5.96 13.93
N LEU A 77 -17.22 4.90 13.13
CA LEU A 77 -16.59 4.81 11.82
C LEU A 77 -17.19 5.84 10.85
N GLU A 78 -18.51 6.04 10.86
CA GLU A 78 -19.21 7.06 10.05
C GLU A 78 -18.76 8.47 10.44
N ASP A 79 -18.75 8.82 11.72
CA ASP A 79 -18.25 10.11 12.22
C ASP A 79 -16.78 10.35 11.79
N SER A 80 -15.99 9.28 11.77
CA SER A 80 -14.58 9.33 11.34
C SER A 80 -14.43 9.59 9.84
N THR A 81 -15.44 9.29 9.01
CA THR A 81 -15.39 9.59 7.57
C THR A 81 -15.51 11.09 7.29
N ASP A 82 -16.17 11.83 8.18
CA ASP A 82 -16.33 13.27 8.09
C ASP A 82 -15.22 14.06 8.82
N ASP A 83 -14.33 13.41 9.58
CA ASP A 83 -13.21 14.05 10.26
C ASP A 83 -12.12 14.51 9.27
N GLU A 84 -11.97 15.83 9.12
CA GLU A 84 -10.96 16.46 8.24
C GLU A 84 -9.52 16.06 8.57
N ARG A 85 -9.20 15.75 9.84
CA ARG A 85 -7.86 15.28 10.23
C ARG A 85 -7.62 13.89 9.67
N VAL A 86 -8.62 13.01 9.73
CA VAL A 86 -8.55 11.67 9.13
C VAL A 86 -8.41 11.79 7.62
N LYS A 87 -9.30 12.54 6.95
CA LYS A 87 -9.26 12.78 5.49
C LYS A 87 -7.92 13.31 5.01
N SER A 88 -7.29 14.21 5.79
CA SER A 88 -6.01 14.81 5.44
C SER A 88 -4.83 13.85 5.50
N SER A 89 -4.96 12.74 6.24
CA SER A 89 -3.92 11.73 6.42
C SER A 89 -4.22 10.51 5.57
N LYS A 90 -3.48 10.35 4.47
CA LYS A 90 -3.66 9.23 3.52
C LYS A 90 -3.74 7.86 4.20
N GLY A 91 -2.81 7.56 5.10
CA GLY A 91 -2.78 6.27 5.80
C GLY A 91 -3.94 6.08 6.78
N ALA A 92 -4.47 7.16 7.36
CA ALA A 92 -5.64 7.07 8.24
C ALA A 92 -6.92 6.83 7.43
N SER A 93 -7.08 7.52 6.29
CA SER A 93 -8.21 7.32 5.37
C SER A 93 -8.22 5.90 4.79
N GLU A 94 -7.08 5.40 4.30
CA GLU A 94 -6.97 4.03 3.78
C GLU A 94 -7.29 2.98 4.84
N PHE A 95 -6.86 3.21 6.09
CA PHE A 95 -7.18 2.33 7.21
C PHE A 95 -8.67 2.36 7.56
N LEU A 96 -9.30 3.55 7.57
CA LEU A 96 -10.73 3.68 7.82
C LEU A 96 -11.56 2.97 6.75
N GLU A 97 -11.21 3.11 5.46
CA GLU A 97 -11.86 2.40 4.36
C GLU A 97 -11.79 0.87 4.54
N LEU A 98 -10.62 0.35 4.92
CA LEU A 98 -10.45 -1.07 5.21
C LEU A 98 -11.32 -1.52 6.40
N MET A 99 -11.35 -0.74 7.48
CA MET A 99 -12.15 -1.07 8.66
C MET A 99 -13.65 -1.07 8.35
N LEU A 100 -14.11 -0.18 7.47
CA LEU A 100 -15.49 -0.15 6.98
C LEU A 100 -15.84 -1.42 6.20
N GLU A 101 -14.99 -1.82 5.25
CA GLU A 101 -15.18 -3.05 4.49
C GLU A 101 -15.20 -4.28 5.41
N LEU A 102 -14.23 -4.38 6.34
CA LEU A 102 -14.17 -5.49 7.29
C LEU A 102 -15.37 -5.54 8.23
N SER A 103 -15.89 -4.38 8.64
CA SER A 103 -17.05 -4.32 9.54
C SER A 103 -18.29 -4.92 8.88
N GLN A 104 -18.47 -4.73 7.57
CA GLN A 104 -19.60 -5.25 6.80
C GLN A 104 -19.64 -6.78 6.82
N ASP A 105 -18.48 -7.42 6.66
CA ASP A 105 -18.35 -8.87 6.69
C ASP A 105 -18.36 -9.43 8.12
N ALA A 106 -17.82 -8.67 9.07
CA ALA A 106 -17.66 -9.11 10.45
C ALA A 106 -18.98 -9.29 11.21
N ILE A 107 -20.00 -8.49 10.88
CA ILE A 107 -21.32 -8.54 11.55
C ILE A 107 -22.00 -9.90 11.38
N PHE A 108 -21.74 -10.59 10.26
CA PHE A 108 -22.32 -11.91 9.97
C PHE A 108 -21.41 -13.07 10.32
N ALA A 109 -20.16 -12.77 10.70
CA ALA A 109 -19.21 -13.80 11.02
C ALA A 109 -19.58 -14.42 12.38
N PRO A 110 -19.56 -15.75 12.50
CA PRO A 110 -19.82 -16.43 13.78
C PRO A 110 -18.69 -16.17 14.81
N SER A 111 -17.54 -15.66 14.36
CA SER A 111 -16.44 -15.24 15.21
C SER A 111 -15.56 -14.21 14.52
N VAL A 112 -14.80 -13.46 15.31
CA VAL A 112 -13.78 -12.52 14.82
C VAL A 112 -12.77 -13.22 13.90
N ASP A 113 -12.41 -14.47 14.20
CA ASP A 113 -11.46 -15.24 13.39
C ASP A 113 -11.95 -15.51 11.97
N VAL A 114 -13.25 -15.75 11.81
CA VAL A 114 -13.87 -15.93 10.48
C VAL A 114 -13.94 -14.60 9.75
N ALA A 115 -14.33 -13.52 10.44
CA ALA A 115 -14.38 -12.18 9.86
C ALA A 115 -13.04 -11.73 9.28
N ILE A 116 -11.94 -11.96 10.01
CA ILE A 116 -10.61 -11.50 9.61
C ILE A 116 -9.82 -12.53 8.79
N ALA A 117 -10.39 -13.70 8.48
CA ALA A 117 -9.70 -14.74 7.74
C ALA A 117 -9.23 -14.28 6.33
N PRO A 118 -10.03 -13.54 5.54
CA PRO A 118 -9.61 -13.01 4.25
C PRO A 118 -8.42 -12.05 4.39
N LEU A 119 -8.46 -11.16 5.37
CA LEU A 119 -7.36 -10.23 5.67
C LEU A 119 -6.08 -10.98 6.07
N LYS A 120 -6.19 -11.97 6.96
CA LYS A 120 -5.06 -12.83 7.34
C LYS A 120 -4.45 -13.52 6.11
N ALA A 121 -5.27 -13.99 5.18
CA ALA A 121 -4.80 -14.61 3.94
C ALA A 121 -4.07 -13.63 3.03
N ALA A 122 -4.61 -12.42 2.83
CA ALA A 122 -3.98 -11.36 2.06
C ALA A 122 -2.63 -10.95 2.65
N LEU A 123 -2.58 -10.67 3.96
CA LEU A 123 -1.35 -10.30 4.66
C LEU A 123 -0.26 -11.39 4.58
N ARG A 124 -0.65 -12.67 4.68
CA ARG A 124 0.30 -13.78 4.50
C ARG A 124 0.82 -13.86 3.06
N SER A 125 -0.04 -13.64 2.08
CA SER A 125 0.32 -13.65 0.66
C SER A 125 1.33 -12.55 0.36
N ASP A 126 1.06 -11.33 0.79
CA ASP A 126 1.95 -10.18 0.52
C ASP A 126 3.26 -10.29 1.29
N HIS A 127 3.23 -10.75 2.54
CA HIS A 127 4.45 -11.08 3.27
C HIS A 127 5.28 -12.17 2.55
N GLY A 128 4.60 -13.17 1.98
CA GLY A 128 5.24 -14.20 1.17
C GLY A 128 5.92 -13.62 -0.08
N LYS A 129 5.26 -12.70 -0.79
CA LYS A 129 5.82 -12.00 -1.96
C LYS A 129 7.02 -11.14 -1.57
N ASP A 130 6.93 -10.35 -0.51
CA ASP A 130 8.03 -9.50 -0.03
C ASP A 130 9.25 -10.33 0.33
N MET A 131 9.05 -11.45 1.03
CA MET A 131 10.13 -12.35 1.41
C MET A 131 10.73 -13.06 0.19
N ALA A 132 9.92 -13.41 -0.80
CA ALA A 132 10.41 -13.94 -2.08
C ALA A 132 11.23 -12.90 -2.84
N GLN A 133 10.76 -11.65 -2.91
CA GLN A 133 11.47 -10.55 -3.55
C GLN A 133 12.81 -10.27 -2.87
N LYS A 134 12.85 -10.16 -1.53
CA LYS A 134 14.10 -9.97 -0.77
C LYS A 134 15.11 -11.10 -0.99
N ARG A 135 14.65 -12.34 -1.16
CA ARG A 135 15.51 -13.48 -1.52
C ARG A 135 16.05 -13.32 -2.94
N HIS A 136 15.20 -12.94 -3.88
CA HIS A 136 15.60 -12.70 -5.26
C HIS A 136 16.58 -11.54 -5.42
N GLU A 137 16.45 -10.46 -4.66
CA GLU A 137 17.37 -9.30 -4.71
C GLU A 137 18.82 -9.72 -4.44
N LYS A 138 19.05 -10.56 -3.42
CA LYS A 138 20.39 -11.09 -3.13
C LYS A 138 20.92 -11.97 -4.27
N ASP A 139 20.07 -12.81 -4.84
CA ASP A 139 20.48 -13.65 -5.97
C ASP A 139 20.80 -12.83 -7.22
N LEU A 140 20.09 -11.73 -7.47
CA LEU A 140 20.39 -10.79 -8.56
C LEU A 140 21.75 -10.11 -8.35
N GLU A 141 22.06 -9.70 -7.13
CA GLU A 141 23.36 -9.12 -6.78
C GLU A 141 24.51 -10.12 -7.02
N ILE A 142 24.37 -11.35 -6.52
CA ILE A 142 25.37 -12.40 -6.70
C ILE A 142 25.53 -12.74 -8.18
N LYS A 143 24.40 -12.88 -8.91
CA LYS A 143 24.40 -13.16 -10.36
C LYS A 143 25.13 -12.06 -11.12
N LYS A 144 24.90 -10.79 -10.80
CA LYS A 144 25.61 -9.66 -11.40
C LYS A 144 27.11 -9.74 -11.14
N TRP A 145 27.52 -9.91 -9.88
CA TRP A 145 28.93 -10.03 -9.51
C TRP A 145 29.63 -11.20 -10.22
N ILE A 146 29.00 -12.37 -10.29
CA ILE A 146 29.55 -13.54 -10.98
C ILE A 146 29.75 -13.29 -12.48
N ARG A 147 28.83 -12.58 -13.13
CA ARG A 147 28.94 -12.23 -14.55
C ARG A 147 30.12 -11.28 -14.80
N GLU A 148 30.32 -10.30 -13.93
CA GLU A 148 31.47 -9.38 -13.99
C GLU A 148 32.80 -10.13 -13.80
N GLU A 149 32.88 -10.99 -12.78
CA GLU A 149 34.07 -11.82 -12.50
C GLU A 149 34.39 -12.78 -13.64
N TRP A 150 33.37 -13.32 -14.31
CA TRP A 150 33.55 -14.18 -15.48
C TRP A 150 34.21 -13.43 -16.63
N VAL A 151 33.77 -12.20 -16.93
CA VAL A 151 34.37 -11.38 -18.00
C VAL A 151 35.86 -11.12 -17.73
N ILE A 152 36.22 -10.85 -16.47
CA ILE A 152 37.59 -10.57 -16.06
C ILE A 152 38.46 -11.84 -16.10
N HIS A 153 37.96 -12.97 -15.60
CA HIS A 153 38.78 -14.17 -15.39
C HIS A 153 38.62 -15.28 -16.43
N LYS A 154 37.74 -15.15 -17.44
CA LYS A 154 37.47 -16.23 -18.41
C LYS A 154 38.73 -16.79 -19.09
N THR A 155 39.71 -15.94 -19.40
CA THR A 155 40.97 -16.34 -20.05
C THR A 155 41.81 -17.23 -19.14
N LYS A 156 41.90 -16.90 -17.84
CA LYS A 156 42.61 -17.70 -16.82
C LYS A 156 42.04 -19.11 -16.69
N TYR A 157 40.74 -19.26 -16.86
CA TYR A 157 40.04 -20.56 -16.81
C TYR A 157 39.91 -21.24 -18.18
N ARG A 158 40.64 -20.77 -19.21
CA ARG A 158 40.58 -21.32 -20.58
C ARG A 158 39.14 -21.38 -21.13
N ASN A 159 38.32 -20.38 -20.80
CA ASN A 159 36.89 -20.31 -21.13
C ASN A 159 36.05 -21.52 -20.60
N ASN A 160 36.54 -22.27 -19.61
CA ASN A 160 35.83 -23.39 -19.02
C ASN A 160 34.91 -22.93 -17.87
N LYS A 161 33.61 -22.80 -18.16
CA LYS A 161 32.56 -22.40 -17.19
C LYS A 161 32.50 -23.35 -15.97
N THR A 162 32.77 -24.64 -16.14
CA THR A 162 32.69 -25.63 -15.07
C THR A 162 33.80 -25.42 -14.03
N THR A 163 35.04 -25.21 -14.47
CA THR A 163 36.17 -24.96 -13.57
C THR A 163 35.99 -23.63 -12.82
N PHE A 164 35.51 -22.60 -13.50
CA PHE A 164 35.17 -21.32 -12.89
C PHE A 164 34.06 -21.46 -11.85
N ALA A 165 32.94 -22.11 -12.20
CA ALA A 165 31.82 -22.31 -11.29
C ALA A 165 32.24 -23.04 -10.01
N ASN A 166 33.01 -24.12 -10.12
CA ASN A 166 33.52 -24.87 -8.96
C ASN A 166 34.38 -24.01 -8.02
N ALA A 167 35.24 -23.14 -8.57
CA ALA A 167 36.06 -22.24 -7.77
C ALA A 167 35.22 -21.16 -7.07
N TYR A 168 34.21 -20.64 -7.74
CA TYR A 168 33.39 -19.53 -7.24
C TYR A 168 32.30 -19.96 -6.25
N VAL A 169 31.91 -21.24 -6.20
CA VAL A 169 31.01 -21.75 -5.15
C VAL A 169 31.53 -21.41 -3.75
N LYS A 170 32.83 -21.60 -3.49
CA LYS A 170 33.44 -21.27 -2.18
C LYS A 170 33.45 -19.77 -1.92
N ARG A 171 33.81 -18.98 -2.93
CA ARG A 171 33.87 -17.52 -2.83
C ARG A 171 32.50 -16.88 -2.61
N ILE A 172 31.43 -17.41 -3.20
CA ILE A 172 30.07 -16.93 -2.96
C ILE A 172 29.68 -17.18 -1.49
N LEU A 173 30.01 -18.37 -0.96
CA LEU A 173 29.74 -18.68 0.44
C LEU A 173 30.53 -17.76 1.39
N GLU A 174 31.80 -17.50 1.10
CA GLU A 174 32.64 -16.59 1.89
C GLU A 174 32.17 -15.13 1.82
N LYS A 175 31.85 -14.63 0.61
CA LYS A 175 31.51 -13.21 0.39
C LYS A 175 30.06 -12.86 0.74
N PHE A 176 29.11 -13.74 0.44
CA PHE A 176 27.66 -13.47 0.59
C PHE A 176 26.99 -14.32 1.65
N GLY A 177 27.66 -15.35 2.20
CA GLY A 177 27.07 -16.27 3.17
C GLY A 177 26.01 -17.20 2.58
N VAL A 178 25.91 -17.31 1.25
CA VAL A 178 24.86 -18.09 0.57
C VAL A 178 25.47 -19.30 -0.13
N LYS A 179 24.98 -20.50 0.19
CA LYS A 179 25.38 -21.72 -0.50
C LYS A 179 24.68 -21.83 -1.85
N ARG A 180 25.46 -22.04 -2.92
CA ARG A 180 24.98 -22.25 -4.29
C ARG A 180 25.69 -23.44 -4.93
N SER A 181 25.02 -24.06 -5.89
CA SER A 181 25.60 -25.19 -6.62
C SER A 181 26.40 -24.70 -7.82
N SER A 182 27.47 -25.43 -8.18
CA SER A 182 28.23 -25.16 -9.40
C SER A 182 27.35 -25.22 -10.65
N ARG A 183 26.37 -26.14 -10.65
CA ARG A 183 25.38 -26.27 -11.71
C ARG A 183 24.59 -24.99 -11.93
N THR A 184 24.05 -24.37 -10.87
CA THR A 184 23.30 -23.10 -10.95
C THR A 184 24.13 -21.99 -11.59
N ILE A 185 25.39 -21.83 -11.17
CA ILE A 185 26.29 -20.82 -11.71
C ILE A 185 26.51 -21.05 -13.22
N ARG A 186 26.81 -22.29 -13.61
CA ARG A 186 27.14 -22.64 -14.99
C ARG A 186 25.94 -22.57 -15.94
N GLU A 187 24.81 -23.15 -15.53
CA GLU A 187 23.66 -23.42 -16.41
C GLU A 187 22.60 -22.31 -16.39
N ASP A 188 22.47 -21.57 -15.30
CA ASP A 188 21.51 -20.47 -15.18
C ASP A 188 22.22 -19.12 -15.26
N TRP A 189 23.19 -18.86 -14.39
CA TRP A 189 23.74 -17.51 -14.28
C TRP A 189 24.62 -17.11 -15.46
N LEU A 190 25.41 -18.05 -15.99
CA LEU A 190 26.31 -17.87 -17.12
C LEU A 190 25.73 -18.39 -18.45
N LYS A 191 24.43 -18.67 -18.54
CA LYS A 191 23.82 -19.22 -19.76
C LYS A 191 23.92 -18.27 -20.96
N GLU A 192 23.72 -16.98 -20.72
CA GLU A 192 23.58 -15.93 -21.74
C GLU A 192 24.89 -15.23 -22.12
N ILE A 193 26.02 -15.65 -21.53
CA ILE A 193 27.35 -15.09 -21.78
C ILE A 193 28.24 -16.15 -22.42
#